data_AF-R1G9N9-F1
#
_entry.id   AF-R1G9N9-F1
#
_cell.length_a   1.000
_cell.length_b   1.000
_cell.length_c   1.000
_cell.angle_alpha   90.00
_cell.angle_beta   90.00
_cell.angle_gamma   90.00
#
_symmetry.space_group_name_H-M   'P 1'
#
loop_
_entity.id
_entity.type
_entity.pdbx_description
1 polymer ?
#
loop_
_entity_poly.entity_id
_entity_poly.type
_entity_poly.pdbx_seq_one_letter_code
_entity_poly.pdbx_strand_id
1 'polypeptide(L)'
;MASCRATSNPPGKVRTANPPQSAPPTDPAPWADDTETRPALALAILGALALTAGAIVPVSPAAGPGFTAWPWLALLALGPVAVAGWLASRKPALAGGLILGLAALAPGRLVLDLQFAVNGPLTIRPELYLPDRFLGSSAVGAGFWLLVAGHVLTLGAGVLAWRALRSHDEPERRRWRLLVPLLAVVAAVGLLTAPVHSENGFLLARAAFEGPWPALGGYLLLAAALSLAAVLALAAPSEDVARGALGGLAAGAFGVALPPVLAGLFRDDLDVTWGPVLALAATAVVAGLATTKLTEKAEPDLAGHATLPGLFWWRLTTGLLGLATALAALIGAFAPQVAVTALNPGAAAPVSAAADSPARWFLLAAALVLAVLAGGVLVPKAAAVARPVLGVAWAGIVLAGTAVLNTALTATQAGNLAGFGGAAAPVFTYDLGAGAAWTFAALVLAVLAALAAAGTGVVEREDAGDGTPPSKNLTLVTAGAVLAVAAFGLPVFGLPGYVAPGLWSRFDTPSWGLLTAAVVVVGAAALATRSRPKPAAA
;
A
#
# COMPACT_ATOMS: atom_id res chain seq x y z
N MET A 1 67.41 -63.94 -18.35
CA MET A 1 67.28 -62.56 -17.81
C MET A 1 65.80 -62.17 -17.89
N ALA A 2 65.06 -62.48 -16.81
CA ALA A 2 64.40 -61.50 -15.91
C ALA A 2 63.09 -60.95 -16.54
N SER A 3 61.95 -61.62 -16.45
CA SER A 3 61.02 -61.71 -15.30
C SER A 3 60.72 -60.34 -14.65
N CYS A 4 59.56 -59.78 -14.98
CA CYS A 4 58.84 -58.83 -14.12
C CYS A 4 57.35 -59.19 -14.12
N ARG A 5 56.94 -59.85 -13.04
CA ARG A 5 55.56 -59.98 -12.53
C ARG A 5 55.22 -58.69 -11.78
N ALA A 6 54.05 -58.11 -12.05
CA ALA A 6 53.37 -57.16 -11.16
C ALA A 6 51.88 -57.49 -11.21
N THR A 7 51.41 -58.38 -10.32
CA THR A 7 50.58 -58.06 -9.14
C THR A 7 49.19 -57.53 -9.48
N SER A 8 48.27 -58.48 -9.58
CA SER A 8 46.82 -58.29 -9.52
C SER A 8 46.41 -57.68 -8.18
N ASN A 9 45.73 -56.53 -8.21
CA ASN A 9 45.04 -55.99 -7.04
C ASN A 9 43.88 -56.91 -6.64
N PRO A 10 43.70 -57.23 -5.34
CA PRO A 10 42.54 -57.95 -4.86
C PRO A 10 41.27 -57.08 -4.96
N PRO A 11 40.08 -57.69 -5.12
CA PRO A 11 38.83 -56.94 -5.16
C PRO A 11 38.63 -56.20 -3.83
N GLY A 12 38.44 -54.88 -3.95
CA GLY A 12 38.17 -53.99 -2.84
C GLY A 12 36.99 -54.51 -2.02
N LYS A 13 37.22 -54.59 -0.71
CA LYS A 13 36.21 -54.87 0.31
C LYS A 13 34.96 -54.04 0.02
N VAL A 14 33.84 -54.74 -0.18
CA VAL A 14 32.50 -54.15 -0.10
C VAL A 14 32.40 -53.48 1.26
N ARG A 15 32.36 -52.15 1.25
CA ARG A 15 32.09 -51.34 2.42
C ARG A 15 30.65 -51.68 2.81
N THR A 16 30.47 -52.51 3.82
CA THR A 16 29.17 -52.79 4.43
C THR A 16 28.53 -51.44 4.72
N ALA A 17 27.44 -51.16 4.02
CA ALA A 17 26.61 -50.00 4.29
C ALA A 17 26.22 -50.07 5.76
N ASN A 18 26.60 -49.03 6.53
CA ASN A 18 26.05 -48.85 7.85
C ASN A 18 24.52 -48.91 7.72
N PRO A 19 23.81 -49.67 8.57
CA PRO A 19 22.36 -49.60 8.62
C PRO A 19 21.95 -48.13 8.78
N PRO A 20 20.81 -47.71 8.20
CA PRO A 20 20.35 -46.34 8.34
C PRO A 20 20.37 -45.98 9.82
N GLN A 21 21.18 -44.99 10.19
CA GLN A 21 21.10 -44.36 11.50
C GLN A 21 19.63 -43.98 11.65
N SER A 22 18.98 -44.66 12.59
CA SER A 22 17.65 -44.33 13.08
C SER A 22 17.60 -42.81 13.23
N ALA A 23 16.66 -42.19 12.51
CA ALA A 23 16.39 -40.77 12.64
C ALA A 23 16.35 -40.44 14.15
N PRO A 24 17.00 -39.34 14.59
CA PRO A 24 16.84 -38.91 15.97
C PRO A 24 15.33 -38.86 16.26
N PRO A 25 14.89 -39.31 17.45
CA PRO A 25 13.49 -39.21 17.81
C PRO A 25 13.05 -37.79 17.53
N THR A 26 11.99 -37.63 16.74
CA THR A 26 11.30 -36.35 16.58
C THR A 26 11.04 -35.84 17.97
N ASP A 27 11.77 -34.79 18.37
CA ASP A 27 11.45 -34.06 19.59
C ASP A 27 9.95 -33.79 19.57
N PRO A 28 9.23 -34.07 20.67
CA PRO A 28 7.83 -33.70 20.75
C PRO A 28 7.75 -32.22 20.39
N ALA A 29 6.99 -31.92 19.34
CA ALA A 29 7.01 -30.62 18.72
C ALA A 29 6.82 -29.51 19.79
N PRO A 30 7.48 -28.35 19.65
CA PRO A 30 7.57 -27.33 20.71
C PRO A 30 6.28 -26.52 20.94
N TRP A 31 5.09 -27.12 20.81
CA TRP A 31 3.77 -26.47 20.90
C TRP A 31 3.04 -26.72 22.23
N ALA A 32 3.71 -27.29 23.22
CA ALA A 32 3.13 -27.53 24.55
C ALA A 32 3.19 -26.31 25.51
N ASP A 33 3.89 -25.22 25.15
CA ASP A 33 3.83 -23.98 25.92
C ASP A 33 2.60 -23.15 25.48
N ASP A 34 1.46 -23.54 26.06
CA ASP A 34 0.10 -23.00 25.95
C ASP A 34 -0.08 -21.52 26.38
N THR A 35 0.99 -20.77 26.65
CA THR A 35 0.91 -19.53 27.44
C THR A 35 0.48 -18.30 26.64
N GLU A 36 0.68 -18.24 25.31
CA GLU A 36 0.42 -17.03 24.51
C GLU A 36 -0.70 -17.17 23.45
N THR A 37 -0.98 -18.38 22.94
CA THR A 37 -1.99 -18.60 21.88
C THR A 37 -3.44 -18.52 22.37
N ARG A 38 -3.73 -19.12 23.53
CA ARG A 38 -5.05 -19.02 24.19
C ARG A 38 -5.42 -17.57 24.53
N PRO A 39 -4.54 -16.77 25.17
CA PRO A 39 -4.87 -15.37 25.43
C PRO A 39 -4.98 -14.53 24.15
N ALA A 40 -4.21 -14.84 23.09
CA ALA A 40 -4.40 -14.17 21.80
C ALA A 40 -5.81 -14.37 21.24
N LEU A 41 -6.31 -15.61 21.22
CA LEU A 41 -7.67 -15.91 20.77
C LEU A 41 -8.73 -15.28 21.69
N ALA A 42 -8.52 -15.33 23.02
CA ALA A 42 -9.45 -14.72 23.98
C ALA A 42 -9.56 -13.20 23.77
N LEU A 43 -8.44 -12.50 23.57
CA LEU A 43 -8.44 -11.08 23.26
C LEU A 43 -9.11 -10.77 21.92
N ALA A 44 -8.91 -11.63 20.90
CA ALA A 44 -9.59 -11.47 19.61
C ALA A 44 -11.12 -11.62 19.76
N ILE A 45 -11.58 -12.59 20.56
CA ILE A 45 -13.02 -12.79 20.86
C ILE A 45 -13.59 -11.59 21.60
N LEU A 46 -12.93 -11.15 22.67
CA LEU A 46 -13.36 -9.97 23.42
C LEU A 46 -13.37 -8.71 22.55
N GLY A 47 -12.37 -8.55 21.68
CA GLY A 47 -12.29 -7.46 20.71
C GLY A 47 -13.46 -7.47 19.74
N ALA A 48 -13.77 -8.61 19.13
CA ALA A 48 -14.90 -8.76 18.21
C ALA A 48 -16.26 -8.54 18.89
N LEU A 49 -16.43 -9.01 20.14
CA LEU A 49 -17.63 -8.74 20.94
C LEU A 49 -17.77 -7.25 21.25
N ALA A 50 -16.68 -6.58 21.62
CA ALA A 50 -16.68 -5.13 21.87
C ALA A 50 -17.00 -4.33 20.60
N LEU A 51 -16.41 -4.67 19.45
CA LEU A 51 -16.75 -4.05 18.16
C LEU A 51 -18.24 -4.25 17.79
N THR A 52 -18.76 -5.46 18.02
CA THR A 52 -20.17 -5.78 17.77
C THR A 52 -21.09 -4.98 18.69
N ALA A 53 -20.79 -4.92 19.98
CA ALA A 53 -21.54 -4.12 20.94
C ALA A 53 -21.46 -2.62 20.61
N GLY A 54 -20.30 -2.13 20.16
CA GLY A 54 -20.11 -0.75 19.72
C GLY A 54 -20.90 -0.38 18.46
N ALA A 55 -21.28 -1.37 17.63
CA ALA A 55 -22.17 -1.17 16.50
C ALA A 55 -23.67 -1.14 16.87
N ILE A 56 -24.04 -1.66 18.05
CA ILE A 56 -25.42 -1.70 18.56
C ILE A 56 -25.69 -0.50 19.47
N VAL A 57 -24.72 -0.16 20.32
CA VAL A 57 -24.81 0.94 21.28
C VAL A 57 -24.46 2.26 20.57
N PRO A 58 -25.22 3.36 20.78
CA PRO A 58 -24.95 4.64 20.13
C PRO A 58 -23.50 5.13 20.34
N VAL A 59 -22.81 5.42 19.23
CA VAL A 59 -21.44 5.95 19.21
C VAL A 59 -21.42 7.42 19.60
N SER A 60 -22.52 8.14 19.37
CA SER A 60 -22.73 9.53 19.80
C SER A 60 -24.16 9.70 20.28
N PRO A 61 -24.41 10.55 21.30
CA PRO A 61 -25.77 10.97 21.63
C PRO A 61 -26.35 11.95 20.59
N ALA A 62 -25.51 12.51 19.72
CA ALA A 62 -25.91 13.60 18.82
C ALA A 62 -26.59 13.12 17.53
N ALA A 63 -26.28 11.91 17.07
CA ALA A 63 -26.92 11.26 15.92
C ALA A 63 -26.78 9.73 16.00
N GLY A 64 -27.73 9.02 15.38
CA GLY A 64 -27.73 7.57 15.25
C GLY A 64 -27.15 7.09 13.91
N PRO A 65 -27.18 5.78 13.65
CA PRO A 65 -26.78 5.22 12.36
C PRO A 65 -27.80 5.59 11.27
N GLY A 66 -27.32 5.80 10.04
CA GLY A 66 -28.15 6.12 8.88
C GLY A 66 -28.97 4.95 8.34
N PHE A 67 -28.62 3.71 8.71
CA PHE A 67 -29.35 2.50 8.35
C PHE A 67 -29.05 1.37 9.35
N THR A 68 -29.80 0.26 9.30
CA THR A 68 -29.65 -0.89 10.19
C THR A 68 -28.42 -1.74 9.85
N ALA A 69 -27.24 -1.19 10.09
CA ALA A 69 -25.96 -1.81 9.72
C ALA A 69 -25.41 -2.83 10.73
N TRP A 70 -25.92 -2.85 11.96
CA TRP A 70 -25.35 -3.67 13.04
C TRP A 70 -25.23 -5.17 12.71
N PRO A 71 -26.14 -5.84 11.97
CA PRO A 71 -25.98 -7.27 11.67
C PRO A 71 -24.75 -7.53 10.79
N TRP A 72 -24.49 -6.63 9.84
CA TRP A 72 -23.34 -6.71 8.95
C TRP A 72 -22.04 -6.44 9.70
N LEU A 73 -22.03 -5.44 10.58
CA LEU A 73 -20.87 -5.12 11.41
C LEU A 73 -20.56 -6.25 12.41
N ALA A 74 -21.59 -6.88 12.99
CA ALA A 74 -21.45 -8.07 13.83
C ALA A 74 -20.85 -9.23 13.05
N LEU A 75 -21.33 -9.49 11.83
CA LEU A 75 -20.80 -10.54 10.96
C LEU A 75 -19.32 -10.29 10.59
N LEU A 76 -18.97 -9.06 10.23
CA LEU A 76 -17.59 -8.67 9.88
C LEU A 76 -16.64 -8.75 11.09
N ALA A 77 -17.12 -8.48 12.30
CA ALA A 77 -16.31 -8.58 13.52
C ALA A 77 -16.17 -10.04 14.01
N LEU A 78 -17.29 -10.76 14.13
CA LEU A 78 -17.33 -12.10 14.73
C LEU A 78 -16.92 -13.21 13.77
N GLY A 79 -17.25 -13.08 12.47
CA GLY A 79 -17.00 -14.13 11.47
C GLY A 79 -15.53 -14.59 11.41
N PRO A 80 -14.57 -13.68 11.21
CA PRO A 80 -13.15 -14.03 11.17
C PRO A 80 -12.66 -14.66 12.48
N VAL A 81 -13.11 -14.15 13.63
CA VAL A 81 -12.69 -14.67 14.94
C VAL A 81 -13.31 -16.03 15.24
N ALA A 82 -14.55 -16.28 14.82
CA ALA A 82 -15.17 -17.60 14.91
C ALA A 82 -14.41 -18.64 14.06
N VAL A 83 -13.96 -18.24 12.86
CA VAL A 83 -13.10 -19.07 12.01
C VAL A 83 -11.75 -19.33 12.70
N ALA A 84 -11.10 -18.33 13.29
CA ALA A 84 -9.88 -18.52 14.08
C ALA A 84 -10.11 -19.48 15.26
N GLY A 85 -11.21 -19.35 15.99
CA GLY A 85 -11.55 -20.22 17.11
C GLY A 85 -11.76 -21.67 16.67
N TRP A 86 -12.45 -21.90 15.55
CA TRP A 86 -12.62 -23.23 14.97
C TRP A 86 -11.29 -23.85 14.50
N LEU A 87 -10.39 -23.03 13.96
CA LEU A 87 -9.07 -23.45 13.51
C LEU A 87 -8.07 -23.67 14.66
N ALA A 88 -8.27 -23.03 15.81
CA ALA A 88 -7.28 -23.01 16.88
C ALA A 88 -6.85 -24.42 17.35
N SER A 89 -7.77 -25.38 17.37
CA SER A 89 -7.47 -26.77 17.76
C SER A 89 -6.97 -27.66 16.62
N ARG A 90 -7.13 -27.24 15.35
CA ARG A 90 -6.86 -28.08 14.16
C ARG A 90 -5.62 -27.61 13.39
N LYS A 91 -5.51 -26.29 13.23
CA LYS A 91 -4.48 -25.58 12.46
C LYS A 91 -4.12 -24.28 13.21
N PRO A 92 -3.45 -24.37 14.38
CA PRO A 92 -3.17 -23.22 15.23
C PRO A 92 -2.33 -22.15 14.53
N ALA A 93 -1.38 -22.55 13.68
CA ALA A 93 -0.60 -21.64 12.84
C ALA A 93 -1.47 -20.78 11.91
N LEU A 94 -2.50 -21.40 11.31
CA LEU A 94 -3.45 -20.70 10.44
C LEU A 94 -4.36 -19.77 11.24
N ALA A 95 -4.83 -20.21 12.41
CA ALA A 95 -5.61 -19.38 13.33
C ALA A 95 -4.83 -18.14 13.81
N GLY A 96 -3.58 -18.32 14.26
CA GLY A 96 -2.72 -17.23 14.68
C GLY A 96 -2.38 -16.28 13.53
N GLY A 97 -2.14 -16.82 12.33
CA GLY A 97 -1.97 -16.02 11.11
C GLY A 97 -3.20 -15.15 10.84
N LEU A 98 -4.41 -15.71 10.95
CA LEU A 98 -5.67 -14.97 10.75
C LEU A 98 -5.78 -13.78 11.72
N ILE A 99 -5.46 -14.00 12.99
CA ILE A 99 -5.45 -12.94 14.01
C ILE A 99 -4.40 -11.86 13.69
N LEU A 100 -3.20 -12.26 13.24
CA LEU A 100 -2.16 -11.32 12.81
C LEU A 100 -2.62 -10.42 11.65
N GLY A 101 -3.25 -11.02 10.63
CA GLY A 101 -3.76 -10.29 9.49
C GLY A 101 -4.85 -9.29 9.86
N LEU A 102 -5.77 -9.68 10.75
CA LEU A 102 -6.80 -8.77 11.28
C LEU A 102 -6.18 -7.62 12.07
N ALA A 103 -5.23 -7.93 12.96
CA ALA A 103 -4.58 -6.96 13.82
C ALA A 103 -3.73 -5.95 13.06
N ALA A 104 -3.20 -6.31 11.88
CA ALA A 104 -2.41 -5.40 11.06
C ALA A 104 -3.18 -4.12 10.66
N LEU A 105 -4.50 -4.22 10.43
CA LEU A 105 -5.33 -3.08 10.03
C LEU A 105 -5.98 -2.34 11.21
N ALA A 106 -5.93 -2.91 12.41
CA ALA A 106 -6.53 -2.31 13.61
C ALA A 106 -6.00 -0.91 13.97
N PRO A 107 -4.70 -0.54 13.81
CA PRO A 107 -4.24 0.81 14.12
C PRO A 107 -4.90 1.87 13.23
N GLY A 108 -5.00 1.60 11.92
CA GLY A 108 -5.63 2.52 10.98
C GLY A 108 -7.12 2.69 11.27
N ARG A 109 -7.83 1.58 11.55
CA ARG A 109 -9.25 1.62 11.94
C ARG A 109 -9.48 2.36 13.26
N LEU A 110 -8.61 2.17 14.24
CA LEU A 110 -8.67 2.90 15.51
C LEU A 110 -8.54 4.40 15.28
N VAL A 111 -7.55 4.84 14.48
CA VAL A 111 -7.36 6.27 14.18
C VAL A 111 -8.57 6.85 13.43
N LEU A 112 -9.17 6.10 12.49
CA LEU A 112 -10.42 6.50 11.84
C LEU A 112 -11.57 6.65 12.85
N ASP A 113 -11.71 5.72 13.80
CA ASP A 113 -12.78 5.79 14.81
C ASP A 113 -12.53 6.90 15.86
N LEU A 114 -11.27 7.22 16.17
CA LEU A 114 -10.90 8.36 17.03
C LEU A 114 -11.34 9.70 16.42
N GLN A 115 -11.61 9.78 15.11
CA GLN A 115 -12.20 10.96 14.48
C GLN A 115 -13.55 11.34 15.11
N PHE A 116 -14.32 10.37 15.66
CA PHE A 116 -15.54 10.68 16.41
C PHE A 116 -15.30 11.56 17.64
N ALA A 117 -14.15 11.44 18.31
CA ALA A 117 -13.82 12.29 19.44
C ALA A 117 -13.35 13.68 19.02
N VAL A 118 -12.83 13.83 17.80
CA VAL A 118 -12.34 15.11 17.26
C VAL A 118 -13.47 15.88 16.61
N ASN A 119 -14.14 15.29 15.62
CA ASN A 119 -15.25 15.89 14.88
C ASN A 119 -16.06 14.79 14.18
N GLY A 120 -17.13 14.32 14.84
CA GLY A 120 -18.01 13.25 14.37
C GLY A 120 -18.68 13.51 13.01
N PRO A 121 -19.18 14.72 12.71
CA PRO A 121 -19.69 15.06 11.37
C PRO A 121 -18.69 14.87 10.22
N LEU A 122 -17.38 14.87 10.50
CA LEU A 122 -16.35 14.60 9.49
C LEU A 122 -15.95 13.11 9.41
N THR A 123 -16.52 12.26 10.26
CA THR A 123 -16.34 10.82 10.20
C THR A 123 -17.28 10.24 9.14
N ILE A 124 -16.74 9.77 8.02
CA ILE A 124 -17.53 9.20 6.92
C ILE A 124 -17.88 7.74 7.24
N ARG A 125 -18.76 7.54 8.25
CA ARG A 125 -19.21 6.24 8.75
C ARG A 125 -20.75 6.23 8.95
N PRO A 126 -21.54 6.37 7.87
CA PRO A 126 -23.01 6.44 7.93
C PRO A 126 -23.64 5.21 8.59
N GLU A 127 -22.94 4.07 8.62
CA GLU A 127 -23.35 2.86 9.31
C GLU A 127 -23.33 2.97 10.86
N LEU A 128 -22.65 3.97 11.42
CA LEU A 128 -22.55 4.22 12.87
C LEU A 128 -23.09 5.59 13.26
N TYR A 129 -22.97 6.58 12.38
CA TYR A 129 -23.30 7.97 12.67
C TYR A 129 -23.64 8.71 11.37
N LEU A 130 -24.86 9.24 11.30
CA LEU A 130 -25.30 10.11 10.21
C LEU A 130 -26.08 11.29 10.80
N PRO A 131 -25.53 12.52 10.77
CA PRO A 131 -26.21 13.69 11.28
C PRO A 131 -27.34 14.15 10.35
N ASP A 132 -28.43 14.63 10.93
CA ASP A 132 -29.60 15.22 10.25
C ASP A 132 -29.64 16.76 10.33
N ARG A 133 -28.62 17.36 10.95
CA ARG A 133 -28.47 18.79 11.19
C ARG A 133 -27.00 19.16 11.35
N PHE A 134 -26.68 20.45 11.20
CA PHE A 134 -25.34 20.95 11.47
C PHE A 134 -25.02 20.89 12.97
N LEU A 135 -23.95 20.18 13.31
CA LEU A 135 -23.47 20.04 14.69
C LEU A 135 -22.10 20.71 14.82
N GLY A 136 -21.99 21.67 15.74
CA GLY A 136 -20.76 22.42 15.99
C GLY A 136 -19.75 21.72 16.91
N SER A 137 -20.13 20.59 17.52
CA SER A 137 -19.26 19.80 18.38
C SER A 137 -19.62 18.31 18.31
N SER A 138 -18.65 17.47 18.66
CA SER A 138 -18.83 16.02 18.75
C SER A 138 -18.91 15.60 20.21
N ALA A 139 -19.96 14.85 20.56
CA ALA A 139 -20.04 14.13 21.83
C ALA A 139 -19.88 12.64 21.55
N VAL A 140 -19.10 11.94 22.37
CA VAL A 140 -18.91 10.48 22.28
C VAL A 140 -19.82 9.77 23.27
N GLY A 141 -20.45 8.69 22.81
CA GLY A 141 -21.30 7.80 23.60
C GLY A 141 -20.56 6.54 24.06
N ALA A 142 -21.28 5.62 24.71
CA ALA A 142 -20.71 4.35 25.15
C ALA A 142 -20.25 3.47 23.97
N GLY A 143 -20.92 3.55 22.81
CA GLY A 143 -20.55 2.80 21.61
C GLY A 143 -19.15 3.15 21.11
N PHE A 144 -18.74 4.43 21.22
CA PHE A 144 -17.39 4.87 20.86
C PHE A 144 -16.30 4.16 21.68
N TRP A 145 -16.48 4.09 23.00
CA TRP A 145 -15.50 3.44 23.87
C TRP A 145 -15.43 1.93 23.64
N LEU A 146 -16.54 1.30 23.28
CA LEU A 146 -16.57 -0.10 22.88
C LEU A 146 -15.81 -0.33 21.57
N LEU A 147 -15.92 0.57 20.59
CA LEU A 147 -15.12 0.50 19.36
C LEU A 147 -13.62 0.64 19.65
N VAL A 148 -13.24 1.64 20.46
CA VAL A 148 -11.84 1.84 20.87
C VAL A 148 -11.29 0.60 21.60
N ALA A 149 -12.03 0.08 22.58
CA ALA A 149 -11.66 -1.13 23.30
C ALA A 149 -11.52 -2.32 22.35
N GLY A 150 -12.44 -2.48 21.39
CA GLY A 150 -12.40 -3.53 20.38
C GLY A 150 -11.13 -3.53 19.54
N HIS A 151 -10.70 -2.36 19.05
CA HIS A 151 -9.44 -2.24 18.30
C HIS A 151 -8.21 -2.47 19.18
N VAL A 152 -8.18 -1.93 20.41
CA VAL A 152 -7.07 -2.14 21.35
C VAL A 152 -6.91 -3.61 21.71
N LEU A 153 -8.01 -4.33 21.95
CA LEU A 153 -8.00 -5.76 22.20
C LEU A 153 -7.53 -6.55 20.98
N THR A 154 -7.95 -6.16 19.77
CA THR A 154 -7.49 -6.77 18.52
C THR A 154 -5.99 -6.57 18.30
N LEU A 155 -5.45 -5.40 18.65
CA LEU A 155 -4.00 -5.13 18.64
C LEU A 155 -3.27 -6.01 19.65
N GLY A 156 -3.78 -6.10 20.88
CA GLY A 156 -3.22 -6.98 21.91
C GLY A 156 -3.20 -8.44 21.45
N ALA A 157 -4.27 -8.91 20.82
CA ALA A 157 -4.34 -10.24 20.22
C ALA A 157 -3.28 -10.45 19.13
N GLY A 158 -3.07 -9.45 18.26
CA GLY A 158 -2.01 -9.47 17.25
C GLY A 158 -0.60 -9.55 17.83
N VAL A 159 -0.32 -8.79 18.90
CA VAL A 159 0.99 -8.84 19.57
C VAL A 159 1.25 -10.22 20.17
N LEU A 160 0.27 -10.83 20.83
CA LEU A 160 0.41 -12.18 21.38
C LEU A 160 0.53 -13.24 20.28
N ALA A 161 -0.27 -13.12 19.21
CA ALA A 161 -0.16 -14.02 18.05
C ALA A 161 1.22 -13.91 17.37
N TRP A 162 1.79 -12.70 17.30
CA TRP A 162 3.13 -12.48 16.72
C TRP A 162 4.22 -13.15 17.54
N ARG A 163 4.16 -13.03 18.87
CA ARG A 163 5.11 -13.68 19.78
C ARG A 163 5.02 -15.20 19.70
N ALA A 164 3.79 -15.73 19.70
CA ALA A 164 3.53 -17.17 19.59
C ALA A 164 3.97 -17.78 18.25
N LEU A 165 3.95 -17.01 17.15
CA LEU A 165 4.28 -17.48 15.80
C LEU A 165 5.72 -17.17 15.38
N ARG A 166 6.53 -16.61 16.27
CA ARG A 166 7.91 -16.23 15.96
C ARG A 166 8.75 -17.51 15.80
N SER A 167 9.27 -17.74 14.61
CA SER A 167 10.29 -18.77 14.38
C SER A 167 11.54 -18.17 13.74
N HIS A 168 12.65 -18.89 13.90
CA HIS A 168 13.95 -18.54 13.32
C HIS A 168 14.23 -19.26 12.00
N ASP A 169 13.26 -20.03 11.51
CA ASP A 169 13.39 -20.75 10.25
C ASP A 169 13.37 -19.77 9.08
N GLU A 170 14.18 -20.06 8.07
CA GLU A 170 14.15 -19.28 6.84
C GLU A 170 12.81 -19.47 6.12
N PRO A 171 12.18 -18.39 5.65
CA PRO A 171 10.89 -18.48 4.99
C PRO A 171 10.99 -19.24 3.67
N GLU A 172 10.11 -20.21 3.47
CA GLU A 172 10.00 -20.94 2.21
C GLU A 172 9.65 -20.01 1.04
N ARG A 173 10.12 -20.34 -0.17
CA ARG A 173 9.70 -19.63 -1.39
C ARG A 173 8.18 -19.76 -1.58
N ARG A 174 7.49 -18.61 -1.62
CA ARG A 174 6.05 -18.54 -1.86
C ARG A 174 5.73 -18.20 -3.32
N ARG A 175 4.70 -18.87 -3.84
CA ARG A 175 3.94 -18.51 -5.03
C ARG A 175 3.21 -17.19 -4.76
N TRP A 176 2.94 -16.45 -5.83
CA TRP A 176 2.22 -15.16 -5.80
C TRP A 176 2.92 -14.02 -5.04
N ARG A 177 4.21 -14.17 -4.71
CA ARG A 177 5.04 -13.16 -4.02
C ARG A 177 5.06 -11.78 -4.69
N LEU A 178 4.74 -11.71 -5.98
CA LEU A 178 4.57 -10.45 -6.72
C LEU A 178 3.11 -10.00 -6.82
N LEU A 179 2.20 -10.93 -7.07
CA LEU A 179 0.78 -10.62 -7.32
C LEU A 179 0.05 -10.17 -6.05
N VAL A 180 0.29 -10.81 -4.90
CA VAL A 180 -0.41 -10.50 -3.65
C VAL A 180 -0.06 -9.09 -3.14
N PRO A 181 1.21 -8.66 -3.06
CA PRO A 181 1.52 -7.28 -2.70
C PRO A 181 0.98 -6.26 -3.71
N LEU A 182 1.00 -6.58 -5.01
CA LEU A 182 0.40 -5.72 -6.04
C LEU A 182 -1.11 -5.53 -5.81
N LEU A 183 -1.85 -6.61 -5.55
CA LEU A 183 -3.28 -6.54 -5.22
C LEU A 183 -3.54 -5.79 -3.90
N ALA A 184 -2.65 -5.92 -2.91
CA ALA A 184 -2.74 -5.16 -1.67
C ALA A 184 -2.56 -3.65 -1.90
N VAL A 185 -1.65 -3.25 -2.81
CA VAL A 185 -1.49 -1.85 -3.24
C VAL A 185 -2.74 -1.37 -3.98
N VAL A 186 -3.30 -2.17 -4.89
CA VAL A 186 -4.56 -1.84 -5.58
C VAL A 186 -5.69 -1.62 -4.57
N ALA A 187 -5.80 -2.49 -3.56
CA ALA A 187 -6.78 -2.34 -2.50
C ALA A 187 -6.52 -1.09 -1.64
N ALA A 188 -5.26 -0.80 -1.32
CA ALA A 188 -4.87 0.41 -0.60
C ALA A 188 -5.26 1.68 -1.35
N VAL A 189 -5.08 1.72 -2.69
CA VAL A 189 -5.55 2.82 -3.53
C VAL A 189 -7.07 2.96 -3.44
N GLY A 190 -7.81 1.84 -3.51
CA GLY A 190 -9.27 1.85 -3.33
C GLY A 190 -9.71 2.47 -1.99
N LEU A 191 -9.01 2.14 -0.90
CA LEU A 191 -9.28 2.68 0.44
C LEU A 191 -8.97 4.18 0.61
N LEU A 192 -8.10 4.76 -0.23
CA LEU A 192 -7.73 6.18 -0.15
C LEU A 192 -8.70 7.11 -0.88
N THR A 193 -9.60 6.56 -1.68
CA THR A 193 -10.60 7.32 -2.45
C THR A 193 -11.83 7.61 -1.61
N ALA A 194 -12.74 8.45 -2.12
CA ALA A 194 -13.98 8.76 -1.41
C ALA A 194 -14.80 7.48 -1.16
N PRO A 195 -15.20 7.17 0.09
CA PRO A 195 -15.84 5.90 0.42
C PRO A 195 -17.30 5.82 -0.04
N VAL A 196 -17.98 6.95 -0.20
CA VAL A 196 -19.32 7.09 -0.80
C VAL A 196 -19.39 8.39 -1.58
N HIS A 197 -20.34 8.52 -2.50
CA HIS A 197 -20.80 9.83 -2.97
C HIS A 197 -22.01 10.23 -2.12
N SER A 198 -22.14 11.51 -1.79
CA SER A 198 -23.20 11.99 -0.89
C SER A 198 -23.91 13.19 -1.50
N GLU A 199 -25.21 13.07 -1.68
CA GLU A 199 -26.11 14.20 -1.99
C GLU A 199 -26.56 14.92 -0.71
N ASN A 200 -26.24 14.35 0.45
CA ASN A 200 -26.62 14.87 1.75
C ASN A 200 -25.65 15.96 2.22
N GLY A 201 -26.15 17.19 2.34
CA GLY A 201 -25.38 18.36 2.79
C GLY A 201 -24.81 18.25 4.22
N PHE A 202 -25.26 17.29 5.03
CA PHE A 202 -24.73 17.03 6.38
C PHE A 202 -23.62 15.98 6.41
N LEU A 203 -23.42 15.21 5.32
CA LEU A 203 -22.34 14.25 5.17
C LEU A 203 -21.44 14.69 4.02
N LEU A 204 -20.31 15.31 4.36
CA LEU A 204 -19.29 15.65 3.37
C LEU A 204 -18.42 14.42 3.09
N ALA A 205 -18.87 13.59 2.15
CA ALA A 205 -18.09 12.46 1.66
C ALA A 205 -16.89 12.98 0.87
N ARG A 206 -15.70 12.78 1.43
CA ARG A 206 -14.43 13.28 0.90
C ARG A 206 -13.45 12.13 0.74
N ALA A 207 -12.53 12.26 -0.21
CA ALA A 207 -11.40 11.34 -0.29
C ALA A 207 -10.48 11.51 0.94
N ALA A 208 -9.59 10.53 1.19
CA ALA A 208 -8.68 10.57 2.33
C ALA A 208 -7.86 11.88 2.37
N PHE A 209 -7.48 12.39 1.20
CA PHE A 209 -6.67 13.60 1.02
C PHE A 209 -7.43 14.92 1.23
N GLU A 210 -8.76 14.87 1.22
CA GLU A 210 -9.64 16.04 1.40
C GLU A 210 -10.26 16.09 2.81
N GLY A 211 -10.10 15.00 3.57
CA GLY A 211 -10.59 14.82 4.92
C GLY A 211 -9.72 15.47 6.01
N PRO A 212 -10.20 15.49 7.26
CA PRO A 212 -9.42 16.00 8.38
C PRO A 212 -8.17 15.14 8.64
N TRP A 213 -7.15 15.72 9.28
CA TRP A 213 -5.86 15.06 9.48
C TRP A 213 -5.91 13.68 10.17
N PRO A 214 -6.81 13.38 11.14
CA PRO A 214 -6.90 12.05 11.71
C PRO A 214 -7.48 11.05 10.72
N ALA A 215 -8.48 11.43 9.93
CA ALA A 215 -9.02 10.58 8.88
C ALA A 215 -7.95 10.24 7.83
N LEU A 216 -7.20 11.25 7.36
CA LEU A 216 -6.05 11.05 6.46
C LEU A 216 -5.04 10.08 7.07
N GLY A 217 -4.63 10.31 8.33
CA GLY A 217 -3.70 9.44 9.04
C GLY A 217 -4.19 7.99 9.14
N GLY A 218 -5.47 7.78 9.46
CA GLY A 218 -6.09 6.47 9.53
C GLY A 218 -6.10 5.73 8.19
N TYR A 219 -6.50 6.39 7.10
CA TYR A 219 -6.49 5.80 5.76
C TYR A 219 -5.07 5.51 5.25
N LEU A 220 -4.10 6.38 5.50
CA LEU A 220 -2.69 6.14 5.16
C LEU A 220 -2.12 4.96 5.95
N LEU A 221 -2.45 4.86 7.24
CA LEU A 221 -2.06 3.71 8.06
C LEU A 221 -2.67 2.41 7.53
N LEU A 222 -3.94 2.41 7.11
CA LEU A 222 -4.56 1.24 6.48
C LEU A 222 -3.87 0.87 5.16
N ALA A 223 -3.62 1.85 4.29
CA ALA A 223 -2.97 1.65 3.00
C ALA A 223 -1.57 1.05 3.15
N ALA A 224 -0.77 1.61 4.07
CA ALA A 224 0.57 1.14 4.37
C ALA A 224 0.55 -0.24 5.05
N ALA A 225 -0.32 -0.43 6.05
CA ALA A 225 -0.43 -1.69 6.78
C ALA A 225 -0.89 -2.83 5.88
N LEU A 226 -1.89 -2.61 5.02
CA LEU A 226 -2.38 -3.62 4.07
C LEU A 226 -1.26 -4.09 3.14
N SER A 227 -0.52 -3.14 2.56
CA SER A 227 0.57 -3.43 1.62
C SER A 227 1.74 -4.13 2.32
N LEU A 228 2.18 -3.61 3.46
CA LEU A 228 3.32 -4.16 4.21
C LEU A 228 2.99 -5.54 4.79
N ALA A 229 1.81 -5.69 5.39
CA ALA A 229 1.41 -6.95 5.99
C ALA A 229 1.19 -8.04 4.94
N ALA A 230 0.74 -7.72 3.72
CA ALA A 230 0.67 -8.68 2.63
C ALA A 230 2.05 -9.23 2.25
N VAL A 231 3.08 -8.36 2.22
CA VAL A 231 4.48 -8.78 2.01
C VAL A 231 4.98 -9.63 3.17
N LEU A 232 4.75 -9.19 4.41
CA LEU A 232 5.17 -9.92 5.61
C LEU A 232 4.47 -11.28 5.75
N ALA A 233 3.21 -11.38 5.34
CA ALA A 233 2.46 -12.64 5.31
C ALA A 233 3.12 -13.65 4.36
N LEU A 234 3.58 -13.22 3.19
CA LEU A 234 4.31 -14.09 2.25
C LEU A 234 5.73 -14.41 2.72
N ALA A 235 6.30 -13.58 3.59
CA ALA A 235 7.57 -13.83 4.27
C ALA A 235 7.39 -14.66 5.56
N ALA A 236 6.18 -15.16 5.85
CA ALA A 236 5.96 -15.93 7.06
C ALA A 236 6.65 -17.31 7.00
N PRO A 237 7.14 -17.83 8.14
CA PRO A 237 7.94 -19.06 8.18
C PRO A 237 7.18 -20.28 7.67
N SER A 238 5.90 -20.41 8.03
CA SER A 238 5.05 -21.53 7.63
C SER A 238 3.94 -21.10 6.67
N GLU A 239 3.56 -22.02 5.79
CA GLU A 239 2.52 -21.80 4.78
C GLU A 239 1.17 -21.46 5.44
N ASP A 240 0.87 -22.13 6.56
CA ASP A 240 -0.37 -21.94 7.29
C ASP A 240 -0.45 -20.54 7.92
N VAL A 241 0.65 -20.01 8.48
CA VAL A 241 0.68 -18.62 8.97
C VAL A 241 0.46 -17.63 7.83
N ALA A 242 1.11 -17.86 6.68
CA ALA A 242 0.94 -17.00 5.50
C ALA A 242 -0.52 -16.98 5.02
N ARG A 243 -1.14 -18.15 4.86
CA ARG A 243 -2.56 -18.28 4.48
C ARG A 243 -3.48 -17.60 5.47
N GLY A 244 -3.25 -17.84 6.76
CA GLY A 244 -3.99 -17.19 7.83
C GLY A 244 -3.88 -15.67 7.73
N ALA A 245 -2.66 -15.14 7.66
CA ALA A 245 -2.42 -13.70 7.61
C ALA A 245 -3.06 -13.04 6.39
N LEU A 246 -2.99 -13.66 5.21
CA LEU A 246 -3.67 -13.16 4.01
C LEU A 246 -5.20 -13.19 4.15
N GLY A 247 -5.77 -14.26 4.72
CA GLY A 247 -7.19 -14.35 5.03
C GLY A 247 -7.64 -13.30 6.05
N GLY A 248 -6.81 -13.04 7.07
CA GLY A 248 -7.07 -12.04 8.10
C GLY A 248 -7.00 -10.62 7.56
N LEU A 249 -6.04 -10.33 6.68
CA LEU A 249 -5.93 -9.05 5.98
C LEU A 249 -7.14 -8.80 5.09
N ALA A 250 -7.58 -9.80 4.33
CA ALA A 250 -8.77 -9.69 3.52
C ALA A 250 -10.01 -9.43 4.39
N ALA A 251 -10.20 -10.19 5.47
CA ALA A 251 -11.30 -9.97 6.41
C ALA A 251 -11.27 -8.57 7.04
N GLY A 252 -10.09 -8.09 7.44
CA GLY A 252 -9.93 -6.74 7.98
C GLY A 252 -10.23 -5.65 6.95
N ALA A 253 -9.82 -5.84 5.69
CA ALA A 253 -10.11 -4.92 4.59
C ALA A 253 -11.61 -4.89 4.25
N PHE A 254 -12.28 -6.04 4.26
CA PHE A 254 -13.74 -6.13 4.16
C PHE A 254 -14.43 -5.38 5.30
N GLY A 255 -13.89 -5.48 6.52
CA GLY A 255 -14.35 -4.73 7.69
C GLY A 255 -14.29 -3.21 7.54
N VAL A 256 -13.53 -2.68 6.57
CA VAL A 256 -13.42 -1.24 6.28
C VAL A 256 -14.17 -0.87 5.01
N ALA A 257 -14.05 -1.66 3.94
CA ALA A 257 -14.56 -1.32 2.62
C ALA A 257 -16.02 -1.73 2.40
N LEU A 258 -16.53 -2.75 3.10
CA LEU A 258 -17.91 -3.20 2.91
C LEU A 258 -18.95 -2.21 3.48
N PRO A 259 -18.78 -1.62 4.67
CA PRO A 259 -19.81 -0.73 5.24
C PRO A 259 -20.18 0.47 4.36
N PRO A 260 -19.22 1.20 3.73
CA PRO A 260 -19.56 2.25 2.78
C PRO A 260 -20.33 1.76 1.54
N VAL A 261 -20.01 0.58 1.01
CA VAL A 261 -20.77 -0.02 -0.10
C VAL A 261 -22.20 -0.32 0.31
N LEU A 262 -22.40 -0.89 1.51
CA LEU A 262 -23.75 -1.13 2.04
C LEU A 262 -24.51 0.17 2.24
N ALA A 263 -23.84 1.24 2.69
CA ALA A 263 -24.46 2.55 2.85
C ALA A 263 -24.99 3.08 1.50
N GLY A 264 -24.21 2.99 0.42
CA GLY A 264 -24.66 3.38 -0.92
C GLY A 264 -25.67 2.45 -1.58
N LEU A 265 -25.94 1.26 -1.00
CA LEU A 265 -26.97 0.34 -1.48
C LEU A 265 -28.29 0.44 -0.69
N PHE A 266 -28.22 0.84 0.58
CA PHE A 266 -29.37 0.88 1.49
C PHE A 266 -29.90 2.29 1.77
N ARG A 267 -29.21 3.33 1.31
CA ARG A 267 -29.67 4.71 1.42
C ARG A 267 -29.80 5.34 0.05
N ASP A 268 -30.86 6.12 -0.12
CA ASP A 268 -31.17 6.78 -1.39
C ASP A 268 -30.36 8.08 -1.59
N ASP A 269 -29.73 8.62 -0.55
CA ASP A 269 -28.93 9.86 -0.58
C ASP A 269 -27.41 9.61 -0.67
N LEU A 270 -27.00 8.35 -0.78
CA LEU A 270 -25.61 7.92 -0.88
C LEU A 270 -25.43 6.99 -2.08
N ASP A 271 -24.39 7.20 -2.88
CA ASP A 271 -24.04 6.29 -3.98
C ASP A 271 -22.74 5.53 -3.72
N VAL A 272 -22.67 4.33 -4.30
CA VAL A 272 -21.48 3.49 -4.28
C VAL A 272 -20.39 4.09 -5.17
N THR A 273 -19.21 4.30 -4.61
CA THR A 273 -18.02 4.70 -5.37
C THR A 273 -17.17 3.49 -5.76
N TRP A 274 -16.34 3.66 -6.79
CA TRP A 274 -15.49 2.59 -7.31
C TRP A 274 -14.40 2.13 -6.32
N GLY A 275 -14.01 3.00 -5.39
CA GLY A 275 -12.90 2.79 -4.46
C GLY A 275 -13.05 1.59 -3.53
N PRO A 276 -14.06 1.59 -2.65
CA PRO A 276 -14.34 0.44 -1.79
C PRO A 276 -14.60 -0.84 -2.58
N VAL A 277 -15.26 -0.75 -3.74
CA VAL A 277 -15.49 -1.90 -4.63
C VAL A 277 -14.17 -2.48 -5.13
N LEU A 278 -13.22 -1.63 -5.54
CA LEU A 278 -11.88 -2.05 -5.94
C LEU A 278 -11.13 -2.71 -4.78
N ALA A 279 -11.22 -2.15 -3.57
CA ALA A 279 -10.61 -2.71 -2.37
C ALA A 279 -11.18 -4.11 -2.03
N LEU A 280 -12.49 -4.28 -2.10
CA LEU A 280 -13.17 -5.56 -1.90
C LEU A 280 -12.76 -6.58 -2.97
N ALA A 281 -12.78 -6.19 -4.24
CA ALA A 281 -12.42 -7.08 -5.34
C ALA A 281 -10.97 -7.56 -5.23
N ALA A 282 -10.02 -6.64 -5.01
CA ALA A 282 -8.61 -6.98 -4.90
C ALA A 282 -8.32 -7.86 -3.67
N THR A 283 -8.90 -7.55 -2.52
CA THR A 283 -8.72 -8.37 -1.30
C THR A 283 -9.46 -9.71 -1.35
N ALA A 284 -10.57 -9.80 -2.09
CA ALA A 284 -11.23 -11.08 -2.37
C ALA A 284 -10.35 -12.00 -3.21
N VAL A 285 -9.65 -11.45 -4.22
CA VAL A 285 -8.66 -12.22 -5.00
C VAL A 285 -7.51 -12.67 -4.10
N VAL A 286 -7.00 -11.81 -3.21
CA VAL A 286 -5.96 -12.20 -2.23
C VAL A 286 -6.44 -13.33 -1.31
N ALA A 287 -7.67 -13.26 -0.80
CA ALA A 287 -8.26 -14.34 -0.02
C ALA A 287 -8.39 -15.64 -0.82
N GLY A 288 -8.81 -15.56 -2.09
CA GLY A 288 -8.85 -16.69 -3.00
C GLY A 288 -7.48 -17.33 -3.21
N LEU A 289 -6.44 -16.51 -3.46
CA LEU A 289 -5.06 -16.97 -3.59
C LEU A 289 -4.55 -17.63 -2.30
N ALA A 290 -4.95 -17.14 -1.13
CA ALA A 290 -4.59 -17.75 0.16
C ALA A 290 -5.15 -19.17 0.34
N THR A 291 -6.21 -19.56 -0.37
CA THR A 291 -6.71 -20.95 -0.35
C THR A 291 -5.88 -21.91 -1.20
N THR A 292 -5.02 -21.39 -2.08
CA THR A 292 -4.18 -22.20 -2.97
C THR A 292 -2.92 -22.71 -2.25
N LYS A 293 -2.17 -23.60 -2.91
CA LYS A 293 -0.79 -23.93 -2.50
C LYS A 293 0.10 -22.72 -2.72
N LEU A 294 0.61 -22.16 -1.63
CA LEU A 294 1.55 -21.04 -1.61
C LEU A 294 2.99 -21.57 -1.65
N THR A 295 3.32 -22.72 -1.07
CA THR A 295 4.70 -23.24 -1.14
C THR A 295 5.04 -23.65 -2.56
N GLU A 296 6.13 -23.09 -3.08
CA GLU A 296 6.70 -23.47 -4.37
C GLU A 296 7.63 -24.67 -4.15
N LYS A 297 7.32 -25.81 -4.77
CA LYS A 297 8.17 -27.00 -4.72
C LYS A 297 9.38 -26.73 -5.62
N ALA A 298 10.59 -26.78 -5.08
CA ALA A 298 11.79 -26.73 -5.90
C ALA A 298 11.74 -27.90 -6.89
N GLU A 299 11.65 -27.60 -8.19
CA GLU A 299 11.92 -28.62 -9.19
C GLU A 299 13.38 -29.06 -9.04
N PRO A 300 13.67 -30.38 -9.10
CA PRO A 300 15.04 -30.86 -9.07
C PRO A 300 15.76 -30.21 -10.26
N ASP A 301 16.83 -29.47 -9.93
CA ASP A 301 17.66 -28.71 -10.85
C ASP A 301 18.11 -29.61 -12.02
N LEU A 302 17.36 -29.56 -13.12
CA LEU A 302 17.77 -30.16 -14.39
C LEU A 302 18.90 -29.28 -14.91
N ALA A 303 20.11 -29.66 -14.51
CA ALA A 303 21.40 -29.11 -14.88
C ALA A 303 21.38 -28.19 -16.11
N GLY A 304 21.45 -26.87 -15.85
CA GLY A 304 21.94 -25.88 -16.79
C GLY A 304 21.03 -25.52 -17.97
N HIS A 305 20.62 -24.24 -18.00
CA HIS A 305 20.28 -23.44 -19.20
C HIS A 305 18.81 -23.14 -19.51
N ALA A 306 17.85 -23.49 -18.66
CA ALA A 306 16.52 -22.89 -18.78
C ALA A 306 16.52 -21.49 -18.13
N THR A 307 17.09 -20.48 -18.82
CA THR A 307 16.82 -19.07 -18.47
C THR A 307 15.32 -18.84 -18.58
N LEU A 308 14.66 -18.53 -17.47
CA LEU A 308 13.22 -18.31 -17.46
C LEU A 308 12.90 -17.17 -18.45
N PRO A 309 12.03 -17.38 -19.47
CA PRO A 309 11.61 -16.30 -20.37
C PRO A 309 10.91 -15.15 -19.62
N GLY A 310 10.56 -15.36 -18.35
CA GLY A 310 9.98 -14.36 -17.46
C GLY A 310 10.84 -13.10 -17.30
N LEU A 311 12.17 -13.22 -17.15
CA LEU A 311 13.02 -12.04 -16.89
C LEU A 311 13.00 -11.06 -18.08
N PHE A 312 12.99 -11.59 -19.31
CA PHE A 312 12.86 -10.77 -20.51
C PHE A 312 11.54 -9.99 -20.50
N TRP A 313 10.41 -10.65 -20.23
CA TRP A 313 9.11 -10.00 -20.18
C TRP A 313 9.00 -8.96 -19.07
N TRP A 314 9.58 -9.22 -17.89
CA TRP A 314 9.62 -8.25 -16.77
C TRP A 314 10.47 -7.02 -17.08
N ARG A 315 11.61 -7.20 -17.73
CA ARG A 315 12.44 -6.07 -18.21
C ARG A 315 11.72 -5.28 -19.30
N LEU A 316 11.06 -5.97 -20.22
CA LEU A 316 10.28 -5.33 -21.29
C LEU A 316 9.12 -4.52 -20.71
N THR A 317 8.33 -5.06 -19.79
CA THR A 317 7.21 -4.33 -19.17
C THR A 317 7.71 -3.13 -18.37
N THR A 318 8.79 -3.28 -17.60
CA THR A 318 9.41 -2.18 -16.85
C THR A 318 9.89 -1.06 -17.79
N GLY A 319 10.60 -1.41 -18.86
CA GLY A 319 11.08 -0.45 -19.85
C GLY A 319 9.93 0.26 -20.58
N LEU A 320 8.91 -0.49 -21.02
CA LEU A 320 7.75 0.08 -21.72
C LEU A 320 6.92 0.99 -20.83
N LEU A 321 6.66 0.60 -19.57
CA LEU A 321 5.97 1.46 -18.61
C LEU A 321 6.77 2.72 -18.28
N GLY A 322 8.10 2.59 -18.13
CA GLY A 322 8.99 3.74 -17.95
C GLY A 322 8.96 4.71 -19.15
N LEU A 323 8.97 4.20 -20.37
CA LEU A 323 8.87 5.01 -21.59
C LEU A 323 7.48 5.66 -21.73
N ALA A 324 6.40 4.93 -21.46
CA ALA A 324 5.05 5.47 -21.47
C ALA A 324 4.87 6.58 -20.42
N THR A 325 5.45 6.39 -19.22
CA THR A 325 5.50 7.42 -18.17
C THR A 325 6.21 8.67 -18.66
N ALA A 326 7.41 8.51 -19.25
CA ALA A 326 8.18 9.62 -19.76
C ALA A 326 7.46 10.36 -20.90
N LEU A 327 6.80 9.64 -21.81
CA LEU A 327 6.03 10.24 -22.89
C LEU A 327 4.82 11.01 -22.36
N ALA A 328 4.07 10.45 -21.41
CA ALA A 328 2.95 11.14 -20.77
C ALA A 328 3.41 12.41 -20.04
N ALA A 329 4.53 12.35 -19.31
CA ALA A 329 5.12 13.50 -18.63
C ALA A 329 5.63 14.56 -19.62
N LEU A 330 6.20 14.14 -20.75
CA LEU A 330 6.63 15.03 -21.83
C LEU A 330 5.44 15.80 -22.41
N ILE A 331 4.35 15.09 -22.73
CA ILE A 331 3.11 15.72 -23.21
C ILE A 331 2.55 16.65 -22.13
N GLY A 332 2.52 16.21 -20.86
CA GLY A 332 2.06 17.01 -19.73
C GLY A 332 2.87 18.30 -19.50
N ALA A 333 4.17 18.29 -19.81
CA ALA A 333 5.04 19.44 -19.69
C ALA A 333 4.80 20.50 -20.79
N PHE A 334 4.46 20.08 -22.01
CA PHE A 334 4.26 20.99 -23.15
C PHE A 334 2.79 21.38 -23.38
N ALA A 335 1.83 20.58 -22.90
CA ALA A 335 0.41 20.91 -23.00
C ALA A 335 -0.01 21.91 -21.90
N PRO A 336 -0.98 22.81 -22.19
CA PRO A 336 -1.51 23.74 -21.20
C PRO A 336 -2.06 23.05 -19.96
N GLN A 337 -1.71 23.54 -18.77
CA GLN A 337 -2.17 22.95 -17.50
C GLN A 337 -3.50 23.53 -17.03
N VAL A 338 -3.80 24.79 -17.35
CA VAL A 338 -5.05 25.46 -17.00
C VAL A 338 -5.67 26.06 -18.26
N ALA A 339 -6.95 25.77 -18.49
CA ALA A 339 -7.76 26.49 -19.45
C ALA A 339 -8.61 27.51 -18.70
N VAL A 340 -8.57 28.77 -19.13
CA VAL A 340 -9.34 29.87 -18.56
C VAL A 340 -10.34 30.31 -19.61
N THR A 341 -11.62 30.27 -19.27
CA THR A 341 -12.70 30.83 -20.10
C THR A 341 -13.28 32.05 -19.40
N ALA A 342 -13.35 33.17 -20.10
CA ALA A 342 -13.91 34.41 -19.59
C ALA A 342 -15.11 34.83 -20.43
N LEU A 343 -16.25 35.05 -19.79
CA LEU A 343 -17.42 35.66 -20.42
C LEU A 343 -17.55 37.10 -19.91
N ASN A 344 -17.23 38.05 -20.78
CA ASN A 344 -17.38 39.47 -20.47
C ASN A 344 -18.86 39.89 -20.58
N PRO A 345 -19.36 40.75 -19.68
CA PRO A 345 -20.72 41.29 -19.80
C PRO A 345 -20.91 41.98 -21.16
N GLY A 346 -21.92 41.55 -21.93
CA GLY A 346 -22.22 42.09 -23.26
C GLY A 346 -21.40 41.50 -24.41
N ALA A 347 -20.49 40.56 -24.16
CA ALA A 347 -19.81 39.81 -25.22
C ALA A 347 -20.66 38.64 -25.71
N ALA A 348 -20.75 38.47 -27.03
CA ALA A 348 -21.49 37.37 -27.66
C ALA A 348 -20.74 36.02 -27.64
N ALA A 349 -19.43 36.04 -27.36
CA ALA A 349 -18.59 34.85 -27.34
C ALA A 349 -17.61 34.88 -26.16
N PRO A 350 -17.34 33.72 -25.52
CA PRO A 350 -16.34 33.60 -24.47
C PRO A 350 -14.92 33.75 -25.05
N VAL A 351 -14.01 34.34 -24.26
CA VAL A 351 -12.58 34.41 -24.57
C VAL A 351 -11.87 33.30 -23.81
N SER A 352 -11.07 32.50 -24.50
CA SER A 352 -10.29 31.42 -23.90
C SER A 352 -8.81 31.76 -23.87
N ALA A 353 -8.17 31.53 -22.72
CA ALA A 353 -6.73 31.61 -22.55
C ALA A 353 -6.22 30.30 -21.92
N ALA A 354 -4.93 30.04 -22.10
CA ALA A 354 -4.25 28.89 -21.53
C ALA A 354 -3.10 29.38 -20.66
N ALA A 355 -2.93 28.77 -19.48
CA ALA A 355 -1.82 29.08 -18.58
C ALA A 355 -0.98 27.83 -18.33
N ASP A 356 0.34 28.08 -18.30
CA ASP A 356 1.35 27.05 -18.10
C ASP A 356 1.84 27.03 -16.64
N SER A 357 2.18 25.85 -16.12
CA SER A 357 2.82 25.74 -14.81
C SER A 357 4.32 26.07 -14.89
N PRO A 358 4.87 26.91 -13.99
CA PRO A 358 6.31 27.13 -13.90
C PRO A 358 7.11 25.84 -13.64
N ALA A 359 6.49 24.86 -12.97
CA ALA A 359 7.12 23.59 -12.62
C ALA A 359 7.27 22.62 -13.81
N ARG A 360 6.70 22.94 -14.98
CA ARG A 360 6.72 22.08 -16.17
C ARG A 360 8.13 21.70 -16.64
N TRP A 361 9.11 22.57 -16.40
CA TRP A 361 10.50 22.31 -16.78
C TRP A 361 11.16 21.24 -15.91
N PHE A 362 10.78 21.14 -14.63
CA PHE A 362 11.20 20.03 -13.77
C PHE A 362 10.57 18.72 -14.22
N LEU A 363 9.30 18.75 -14.66
CA LEU A 363 8.63 17.57 -15.20
C LEU A 363 9.30 17.11 -16.50
N LEU A 364 9.67 18.05 -17.38
CA LEU A 364 10.45 17.76 -18.58
C LEU A 364 11.79 17.11 -18.24
N ALA A 365 12.56 17.68 -17.31
CA ALA A 365 13.84 17.12 -16.91
C ALA A 365 13.69 15.70 -16.35
N ALA A 366 12.71 15.48 -15.48
CA ALA A 366 12.40 14.16 -14.95
C ALA A 366 11.97 13.17 -16.04
N ALA A 367 11.17 13.60 -17.01
CA ALA A 367 10.76 12.79 -18.16
C ALA A 367 11.95 12.35 -19.01
N LEU A 368 12.89 13.26 -19.31
CA LEU A 368 14.08 12.96 -20.09
C LEU A 368 15.00 11.97 -19.36
N VAL A 369 15.23 12.16 -18.06
CA VAL A 369 16.02 11.23 -17.25
C VAL A 369 15.37 9.84 -17.25
N LEU A 370 14.05 9.78 -17.00
CA LEU A 370 13.34 8.50 -16.98
C LEU A 370 13.34 7.82 -18.36
N ALA A 371 13.20 8.57 -19.46
CA ALA A 371 13.24 8.03 -20.82
C ALA A 371 14.59 7.37 -21.13
N VAL A 372 15.70 8.02 -20.77
CA VAL A 372 17.06 7.47 -20.96
C VAL A 372 17.24 6.19 -20.15
N LEU A 373 16.80 6.18 -18.89
CA LEU A 373 16.87 5.00 -18.02
C LEU A 373 16.00 3.86 -18.56
N ALA A 374 14.77 4.14 -18.97
CA ALA A 374 13.85 3.15 -19.52
C ALA A 374 14.37 2.55 -20.82
N GLY A 375 14.94 3.38 -21.72
CA GLY A 375 15.65 2.90 -22.90
C GLY A 375 16.86 2.03 -22.54
N GLY A 376 17.62 2.40 -21.50
CA GLY A 376 18.74 1.61 -20.98
C GLY A 376 18.32 0.24 -20.43
N VAL A 377 17.13 0.12 -19.83
CA VAL A 377 16.57 -1.18 -19.37
C VAL A 377 16.29 -2.13 -20.53
N LEU A 378 15.88 -1.60 -21.69
CA LEU A 378 15.62 -2.39 -22.89
C LEU A 378 16.89 -2.87 -23.60
N VAL A 379 18.05 -2.27 -23.28
CA VAL A 379 19.35 -2.65 -23.85
C VAL A 379 20.06 -3.64 -22.90
N PRO A 380 20.29 -4.91 -23.30
CA PRO A 380 20.83 -5.93 -22.40
C PRO A 380 22.15 -5.56 -21.70
N LYS A 381 23.02 -4.82 -22.39
CA LYS A 381 24.32 -4.37 -21.86
C LYS A 381 24.20 -3.26 -20.80
N ALA A 382 23.14 -2.45 -20.86
CA ALA A 382 22.93 -1.31 -19.96
C ALA A 382 21.91 -1.63 -18.86
N ALA A 383 21.08 -2.65 -19.04
CA ALA A 383 19.97 -2.99 -18.15
C ALA A 383 20.40 -3.19 -16.68
N ALA A 384 21.57 -3.80 -16.45
CA ALA A 384 22.09 -4.05 -15.10
C ALA A 384 22.37 -2.75 -14.31
N VAL A 385 22.64 -1.64 -15.00
CA VAL A 385 22.89 -0.33 -14.39
C VAL A 385 21.63 0.54 -14.43
N ALA A 386 20.91 0.54 -15.55
CA ALA A 386 19.75 1.39 -15.76
C ALA A 386 18.54 1.00 -14.89
N ARG A 387 18.32 -0.31 -14.67
CA ARG A 387 17.16 -0.83 -13.93
C ARG A 387 17.10 -0.36 -12.47
N PRO A 388 18.16 -0.52 -11.65
CA PRO A 388 18.11 -0.04 -10.27
C PRO A 388 17.95 1.49 -10.19
N VAL A 389 18.52 2.24 -11.13
CA VAL A 389 18.34 3.70 -11.15
C VAL A 389 16.90 4.07 -11.52
N LEU A 390 16.27 3.34 -12.46
CA LEU A 390 14.86 3.52 -12.82
C LEU A 390 13.93 3.25 -11.63
N GLY A 391 14.21 2.21 -10.83
CA GLY A 391 13.46 1.86 -9.61
C GLY A 391 13.39 2.98 -8.57
N VAL A 392 14.28 3.97 -8.65
CA VAL A 392 14.29 5.18 -7.81
C VAL A 392 13.84 6.42 -8.58
N ALA A 393 14.25 6.56 -9.85
CA ALA A 393 14.07 7.77 -10.65
C ALA A 393 12.61 8.10 -10.98
N TRP A 394 11.70 7.12 -10.97
CA TRP A 394 10.26 7.36 -11.13
C TRP A 394 9.71 8.35 -10.10
N ALA A 395 10.29 8.42 -8.90
CA ALA A 395 9.90 9.36 -7.86
C ALA A 395 10.11 10.82 -8.30
N GLY A 396 11.03 11.08 -9.23
CA GLY A 396 11.22 12.40 -9.84
C GLY A 396 10.00 12.86 -10.66
N ILE A 397 9.30 11.93 -11.33
CA ILE A 397 8.03 12.23 -12.01
C ILE A 397 6.95 12.60 -11.01
N VAL A 398 6.88 11.91 -9.86
CA VAL A 398 5.91 12.24 -8.81
C VAL A 398 6.22 13.58 -8.16
N LEU A 399 7.49 13.84 -7.90
CA LEU A 399 7.95 15.11 -7.34
C LEU A 399 7.60 16.29 -8.25
N ALA A 400 7.96 16.21 -9.53
CA ALA A 400 7.69 17.30 -10.47
C ALA A 400 6.20 17.38 -10.87
N GLY A 401 5.54 16.23 -11.05
CA GLY A 401 4.16 16.15 -11.49
C GLY A 401 3.17 16.70 -10.45
N THR A 402 3.40 16.45 -9.16
CA THR A 402 2.56 17.03 -8.10
C THR A 402 2.72 18.55 -8.01
N ALA A 403 3.92 19.08 -8.25
CA ALA A 403 4.14 20.54 -8.35
C ALA A 403 3.41 21.16 -9.55
N VAL A 404 3.40 20.47 -10.70
CA VAL A 404 2.66 20.89 -11.90
C VAL A 404 1.14 20.85 -11.67
N LEU A 405 0.62 19.77 -11.08
CA LEU A 405 -0.80 19.63 -10.77
C LEU A 405 -1.30 20.64 -9.75
N ASN A 406 -0.46 21.05 -8.79
CA ASN A 406 -0.82 22.06 -7.82
C ASN A 406 -1.27 23.36 -8.49
N THR A 407 -0.61 23.80 -9.57
CA THR A 407 -1.04 24.98 -10.34
C THR A 407 -2.47 24.83 -10.85
N ALA A 408 -2.80 23.66 -11.41
CA ALA A 408 -4.11 23.40 -11.98
C ALA A 408 -5.20 23.27 -10.91
N LEU A 409 -4.91 22.55 -9.82
CA LEU A 409 -5.84 22.36 -8.70
C LEU A 409 -6.12 23.66 -7.95
N THR A 410 -5.09 24.48 -7.68
CA THR A 410 -5.30 25.78 -7.04
C THR A 410 -6.14 26.71 -7.93
N ALA A 411 -5.92 26.70 -9.25
CA ALA A 411 -6.69 27.53 -10.19
C ALA A 411 -8.17 27.11 -10.24
N THR A 412 -8.47 25.82 -10.32
CA THR A 412 -9.86 25.33 -10.36
C THR A 412 -10.58 25.54 -9.03
N GLN A 413 -9.88 25.40 -7.89
CA GLN A 413 -10.43 25.71 -6.57
C GLN A 413 -10.75 27.20 -6.39
N ALA A 414 -9.90 28.09 -6.91
CA ALA A 414 -10.15 29.53 -6.90
C ALA A 414 -11.29 29.93 -7.86
N GLY A 415 -11.45 29.23 -8.98
CA GLY A 415 -12.50 29.45 -9.97
C GLY A 415 -13.92 29.16 -9.49
N ASN A 416 -14.08 28.24 -8.54
CA ASN A 416 -15.38 27.95 -7.92
C ASN A 416 -15.89 29.03 -6.96
N LEU A 417 -15.15 30.15 -6.78
CA LEU A 417 -15.59 31.32 -6.03
C LEU A 417 -16.40 32.31 -6.90
N ALA A 418 -17.20 31.80 -7.83
CA ALA A 418 -18.11 32.61 -8.64
C ALA A 418 -19.03 33.44 -7.71
N GLY A 419 -18.79 34.76 -7.64
CA GLY A 419 -19.56 35.67 -6.78
C GLY A 419 -18.81 36.91 -6.29
N PHE A 420 -17.48 36.97 -6.39
CA PHE A 420 -16.72 38.18 -6.03
C PHE A 420 -16.66 39.19 -7.18
N GLY A 421 -17.81 39.79 -7.49
CA GLY A 421 -17.97 40.83 -8.49
C GLY A 421 -19.41 40.87 -8.93
N GLY A 422 -20.11 41.99 -8.70
CA GLY A 422 -21.52 42.14 -9.07
C GLY A 422 -21.78 41.91 -10.57
N ALA A 423 -23.02 42.12 -11.03
CA ALA A 423 -23.48 41.83 -12.40
C ALA A 423 -22.67 42.46 -13.57
N ALA A 424 -21.69 43.32 -13.28
CA ALA A 424 -20.79 43.95 -14.24
C ALA A 424 -19.37 43.34 -14.28
N ALA A 425 -19.08 42.29 -13.50
CA ALA A 425 -17.78 41.62 -13.52
C ALA A 425 -17.75 40.44 -14.52
N PRO A 426 -16.63 40.22 -15.22
CA PRO A 426 -16.45 39.04 -16.06
C PRO A 426 -16.51 37.75 -15.23
N VAL A 427 -17.23 36.77 -15.75
CA VAL A 427 -17.29 35.42 -15.15
C VAL A 427 -16.11 34.63 -15.68
N PHE A 428 -15.25 34.17 -14.78
CA PHE A 428 -14.11 33.32 -15.12
C PHE A 428 -14.41 31.88 -14.72
N THR A 429 -14.28 30.96 -15.68
CA THR A 429 -14.28 29.52 -15.45
C THR A 429 -12.86 29.00 -15.63
N TYR A 430 -12.40 28.21 -14.68
CA TYR A 430 -11.09 27.59 -14.71
C TYR A 430 -11.27 26.09 -14.84
N ASP A 431 -10.77 25.52 -15.93
CA ASP A 431 -10.85 24.10 -16.25
C ASP A 431 -9.46 23.47 -16.24
N LEU A 432 -9.41 22.16 -15.95
CA LEU A 432 -8.19 21.37 -16.08
C LEU A 432 -7.78 21.32 -17.56
N GLY A 433 -6.60 21.84 -17.86
CA GLY A 433 -6.02 21.75 -19.19
C GLY A 433 -5.55 20.32 -19.50
N ALA A 434 -5.38 20.02 -20.79
CA ALA A 434 -4.90 18.71 -21.24
C ALA A 434 -3.56 18.31 -20.59
N GLY A 435 -2.69 19.27 -20.30
CA GLY A 435 -1.42 19.05 -19.61
C GLY A 435 -1.60 18.51 -18.19
N ALA A 436 -2.64 18.93 -17.47
CA ALA A 436 -2.95 18.39 -16.15
C ALA A 436 -3.39 16.92 -16.24
N ALA A 437 -4.23 16.57 -17.22
CA ALA A 437 -4.66 15.19 -17.45
C ALA A 437 -3.48 14.26 -17.81
N TRP A 438 -2.60 14.70 -18.71
CA TRP A 438 -1.39 13.95 -19.08
C TRP A 438 -0.38 13.84 -17.94
N THR A 439 -0.25 14.88 -17.11
CA THR A 439 0.58 14.83 -15.91
C THR A 439 0.02 13.82 -14.91
N PHE A 440 -1.31 13.79 -14.71
CA PHE A 440 -1.96 12.78 -13.86
C PHE A 440 -1.75 11.36 -14.40
N ALA A 441 -1.91 11.15 -15.71
CA ALA A 441 -1.60 9.87 -16.35
C ALA A 441 -0.13 9.45 -16.14
N ALA A 442 0.81 10.41 -16.22
CA ALA A 442 2.22 10.15 -15.93
C ALA A 442 2.46 9.73 -14.48
N LEU A 443 1.76 10.32 -13.51
CA LEU A 443 1.86 9.88 -12.10
C LEU A 443 1.41 8.43 -11.92
N VAL A 444 0.28 8.05 -12.52
CA VAL A 444 -0.23 6.67 -12.48
C VAL A 444 0.75 5.71 -13.14
N LEU A 445 1.24 6.04 -14.33
CA LEU A 445 2.21 5.22 -15.06
C LEU A 445 3.54 5.10 -14.31
N ALA A 446 4.00 6.15 -13.63
CA ALA A 446 5.22 6.13 -12.83
C ALA A 446 5.13 5.12 -11.69
N VAL A 447 3.98 5.04 -11.01
CA VAL A 447 3.72 4.04 -9.97
C VAL A 447 3.71 2.63 -10.56
N LEU A 448 3.08 2.43 -11.71
CA LEU A 448 3.11 1.13 -12.40
C LEU A 448 4.52 0.73 -12.83
N ALA A 449 5.32 1.68 -13.32
CA ALA A 449 6.72 1.47 -13.69
C ALA A 449 7.56 1.08 -12.45
N ALA A 450 7.30 1.72 -11.29
CA ALA A 450 7.95 1.38 -10.03
C ALA A 450 7.63 -0.05 -9.58
N LEU A 451 6.35 -0.46 -9.66
CA LEU A 451 5.91 -1.81 -9.30
C LEU A 451 6.52 -2.86 -10.24
N ALA A 452 6.60 -2.57 -11.54
CA ALA A 452 7.26 -3.42 -12.51
C ALA A 452 8.77 -3.53 -12.27
N ALA A 453 9.42 -2.40 -11.93
CA ALA A 453 10.86 -2.37 -11.60
C ALA A 453 11.17 -3.20 -10.35
N ALA A 454 10.37 -3.04 -9.29
CA ALA A 454 10.49 -3.84 -8.07
C ALA A 454 10.26 -5.34 -8.35
N GLY A 455 9.24 -5.68 -9.15
CA GLY A 455 8.99 -7.06 -9.58
C GLY A 455 10.16 -7.66 -10.35
N THR A 456 10.74 -6.88 -11.27
CA THR A 456 11.96 -7.26 -12.01
C THR A 456 13.14 -7.48 -11.08
N GLY A 457 13.32 -6.62 -10.06
CA GLY A 457 14.37 -6.77 -9.05
C GLY A 457 14.26 -8.05 -8.23
N VAL A 458 13.03 -8.47 -7.88
CA VAL A 458 12.76 -9.74 -7.19
C VAL A 458 13.16 -10.93 -8.06
N VAL A 459 12.76 -10.93 -9.35
CA VAL A 459 13.14 -12.01 -10.28
C VAL A 459 14.65 -12.08 -10.48
N GLU A 460 15.32 -10.93 -10.66
CA GLU A 460 16.78 -10.90 -10.80
C GLU A 460 17.53 -11.38 -9.55
N ARG A 461 16.98 -11.16 -8.35
CA ARG A 461 17.53 -11.71 -7.12
C ARG A 461 17.46 -13.22 -7.08
N GLU A 462 16.36 -13.77 -7.58
CA GLU A 462 16.11 -15.21 -7.51
C GLU A 462 16.96 -16.00 -8.49
N ASP A 463 17.26 -15.42 -9.66
CA ASP A 463 18.14 -15.99 -10.67
C ASP A 463 19.62 -15.95 -10.26
N ALA A 464 20.02 -15.02 -9.39
CA ALA A 464 21.43 -14.79 -9.03
C ALA A 464 21.99 -15.71 -7.93
N GLY A 465 21.16 -16.42 -7.18
CA GLY A 465 21.56 -17.32 -6.09
C GLY A 465 22.22 -16.66 -4.87
N ASP A 466 22.47 -17.44 -3.81
CA ASP A 466 22.87 -16.94 -2.47
C ASP A 466 24.36 -16.59 -2.29
N GLY A 467 25.17 -16.68 -3.36
CA GLY A 467 26.64 -16.66 -3.29
C GLY A 467 27.30 -15.29 -3.06
N THR A 468 26.56 -14.18 -2.96
CA THR A 468 27.16 -12.83 -2.81
C THR A 468 27.04 -12.27 -1.39
N PRO A 469 28.15 -11.89 -0.72
CA PRO A 469 28.10 -11.30 0.61
C PRO A 469 27.47 -9.90 0.57
N PRO A 470 26.73 -9.51 1.63
CA PRO A 470 26.12 -8.19 1.73
C PRO A 470 27.18 -7.09 1.75
N SER A 471 26.86 -5.94 1.16
CA SER A 471 27.78 -4.81 1.13
C SER A 471 27.89 -4.18 2.52
N LYS A 472 29.13 -3.88 2.96
CA LYS A 472 29.42 -3.33 4.30
C LYS A 472 29.44 -1.80 4.36
N ASN A 473 28.98 -1.10 3.31
CA ASN A 473 29.11 0.36 3.20
C ASN A 473 27.94 1.11 3.87
N LEU A 474 27.68 0.80 5.14
CA LEU A 474 26.60 1.41 5.93
C LEU A 474 26.74 2.94 6.04
N THR A 475 27.96 3.46 6.14
CA THR A 475 28.20 4.90 6.33
C THR A 475 27.70 5.76 5.16
N LEU A 476 27.98 5.35 3.92
CA LEU A 476 27.53 6.07 2.72
C LEU A 476 26.01 6.01 2.55
N VAL A 477 25.42 4.86 2.88
CA VAL A 477 23.98 4.64 2.81
C VAL A 477 23.25 5.49 3.85
N THR A 478 23.71 5.49 5.10
CA THR A 478 23.13 6.30 6.17
C THR A 478 23.29 7.79 5.88
N ALA A 479 24.46 8.22 5.40
CA ALA A 479 24.68 9.61 5.01
C ALA A 479 23.74 10.04 3.88
N GLY A 480 23.57 9.20 2.84
CA GLY A 480 22.63 9.45 1.75
C GLY A 480 21.17 9.55 2.23
N ALA A 481 20.74 8.68 3.14
CA ALA A 481 19.39 8.71 3.72
C ALA A 481 19.16 10.00 4.54
N VAL A 482 20.12 10.40 5.37
CA VAL A 482 20.03 11.65 6.15
C VAL A 482 20.00 12.87 5.22
N LEU A 483 20.87 12.90 4.22
CA LEU A 483 20.90 13.98 3.22
C LEU A 483 19.60 14.05 2.41
N ALA A 484 18.97 12.92 2.10
CA ALA A 484 17.68 12.89 1.42
C ALA A 484 16.56 13.48 2.28
N VAL A 485 16.49 13.10 3.56
CA VAL A 485 15.51 13.69 4.51
C VAL A 485 15.73 15.20 4.64
N ALA A 486 16.98 15.64 4.70
CA ALA A 486 17.31 17.07 4.73
C ALA A 486 16.91 17.77 3.41
N ALA A 487 17.24 17.20 2.26
CA ALA A 487 16.98 17.78 0.94
C ALA A 487 15.49 17.91 0.62
N PHE A 488 14.66 16.94 1.02
CA PHE A 488 13.21 16.97 0.77
C PHE A 488 12.41 17.57 1.94
N GLY A 489 13.01 17.65 3.13
CA GLY A 489 12.38 18.23 4.31
C GLY A 489 12.57 19.74 4.43
N LEU A 490 13.74 20.27 4.07
CA LEU A 490 14.06 21.68 4.27
C LEU A 490 13.59 22.55 3.10
N PRO A 491 13.00 23.74 3.36
CA PRO A 491 12.59 24.65 2.30
C PRO A 491 13.81 25.20 1.57
N VAL A 492 13.79 25.14 0.23
CA VAL A 492 14.91 25.58 -0.64
C VAL A 492 14.94 27.11 -0.79
N PHE A 493 13.81 27.78 -0.62
CA PHE A 493 13.73 29.24 -0.60
C PHE A 493 12.67 29.71 0.40
N GLY A 494 12.89 30.88 0.99
CA GLY A 494 11.96 31.55 1.89
C GLY A 494 11.81 33.00 1.49
N LEU A 495 10.56 33.49 1.46
CA LEU A 495 10.22 34.90 1.26
C LEU A 495 9.26 35.33 2.37
N PRO A 496 9.35 36.56 2.90
CA PRO A 496 8.42 37.06 3.90
C PRO A 496 6.96 36.93 3.40
N GLY A 497 6.12 36.25 4.17
CA GLY A 497 4.71 35.99 3.82
C GLY A 497 4.45 34.81 2.87
N TYR A 498 5.49 34.21 2.29
CA TYR A 498 5.36 32.99 1.48
C TYR A 498 5.57 31.75 2.33
N VAL A 499 4.52 30.93 2.45
CA VAL A 499 4.60 29.60 3.09
C VAL A 499 4.73 28.56 1.99
N ALA A 500 5.97 28.13 1.74
CA ALA A 500 6.25 27.07 0.78
C ALA A 500 5.58 25.75 1.21
N PRO A 501 4.96 25.01 0.28
CA PRO A 501 4.58 23.62 0.52
C PRO A 501 5.82 22.80 0.92
N GLY A 502 5.70 22.04 2.00
CA GLY A 502 6.81 21.26 2.54
C GLY A 502 6.33 20.10 3.41
N LEU A 503 7.27 19.25 3.82
CA LEU A 503 6.99 18.11 4.72
C LEU A 503 6.76 18.57 6.17
N TRP A 504 7.47 19.60 6.60
CA TRP A 504 7.41 20.14 7.96
C TRP A 504 6.68 21.49 8.07
N SER A 505 6.25 22.05 6.94
CA SER A 505 5.55 23.34 6.83
C SER A 505 4.07 23.12 6.50
N ARG A 506 3.50 23.88 5.56
CA ARG A 506 2.15 23.62 5.03
C ARG A 506 2.21 22.39 4.13
N PHE A 507 1.53 21.33 4.53
CA PHE A 507 1.41 20.12 3.73
C PHE A 507 0.33 20.31 2.66
N ASP A 508 0.72 20.21 1.38
CA ASP A 508 -0.15 20.45 0.22
C ASP A 508 0.21 19.49 -0.94
N THR A 509 -0.40 19.63 -2.12
CA THR A 509 -0.17 18.76 -3.29
C THR A 509 1.31 18.48 -3.56
N PRO A 510 2.22 19.49 -3.61
CA PRO A 510 3.65 19.23 -3.86
C PRO A 510 4.35 18.48 -2.71
N SER A 511 3.83 18.54 -1.48
CA SER A 511 4.37 17.82 -0.32
C SER A 511 4.27 16.31 -0.50
N TRP A 512 3.28 15.81 -1.27
CA TRP A 512 3.21 14.40 -1.65
C TRP A 512 4.40 13.98 -2.52
N GLY A 513 4.79 14.83 -3.47
CA GLY A 513 5.98 14.62 -4.29
C GLY A 513 7.26 14.52 -3.45
N LEU A 514 7.42 15.44 -2.49
CA LEU A 514 8.54 15.45 -1.54
C LEU A 514 8.56 14.18 -0.68
N LEU A 515 7.39 13.76 -0.19
CA LEU A 515 7.26 12.58 0.66
C LEU A 515 7.60 11.31 -0.14
N THR A 516 7.08 11.17 -1.36
CA THR A 516 7.40 10.04 -2.23
C THR A 516 8.91 9.97 -2.50
N ALA A 517 9.54 11.10 -2.85
CA ALA A 517 10.98 11.12 -3.09
C ALA A 517 11.80 10.73 -1.85
N ALA A 518 11.45 11.26 -0.67
CA ALA A 518 12.10 10.91 0.59
C ALA A 518 11.94 9.41 0.92
N VAL A 519 10.72 8.88 0.83
CA VAL A 519 10.42 7.46 1.12
C VAL A 519 11.15 6.53 0.15
N VAL A 520 11.17 6.84 -1.15
CA VAL A 520 11.84 6.01 -2.16
C VAL A 520 13.35 5.98 -1.94
N VAL A 521 13.98 7.13 -1.65
CA VAL A 521 15.42 7.19 -1.40
C VAL A 521 15.80 6.48 -0.09
N VAL A 522 15.05 6.70 0.99
CA VAL A 522 15.27 6.02 2.28
C VAL A 522 15.00 4.52 2.16
N GLY A 523 13.96 4.12 1.42
CA GLY A 523 13.63 2.72 1.15
C GLY A 523 14.72 2.02 0.35
N ALA A 524 15.19 2.64 -0.74
CA ALA A 524 16.30 2.11 -1.54
C ALA A 524 17.60 2.04 -0.72
N ALA A 525 17.88 3.03 0.13
CA ALA A 525 19.01 3.01 1.05
C ALA A 525 18.92 1.83 2.03
N ALA A 526 17.77 1.62 2.67
CA ALA A 526 17.56 0.49 3.57
C ALA A 526 17.71 -0.86 2.85
N LEU A 527 17.14 -1.00 1.65
CA LEU A 527 17.23 -2.21 0.83
C LEU A 527 18.67 -2.47 0.36
N ALA A 528 19.43 -1.44 0.00
CA ALA A 528 20.82 -1.58 -0.43
C ALA A 528 21.73 -2.24 0.63
N THR A 529 21.38 -2.12 1.92
CA THR A 529 22.12 -2.78 3.01
C THR A 529 21.78 -4.27 3.16
N ARG A 530 20.62 -4.71 2.66
CA ARG A 530 20.07 -6.06 2.88
C ARG A 530 20.01 -6.92 1.63
N SER A 531 19.85 -6.32 0.45
CA SER A 531 19.59 -7.04 -0.79
C SER A 531 20.84 -7.67 -1.40
N ARG A 532 20.66 -8.88 -1.93
CA ARG A 532 21.61 -9.65 -2.75
C ARG A 532 20.92 -10.00 -4.07
N PRO A 533 21.55 -9.82 -5.25
CA PRO A 533 22.74 -9.02 -5.55
C PRO A 533 22.41 -7.50 -5.54
N LYS A 534 23.44 -6.64 -5.56
CA LYS A 534 23.30 -5.16 -5.47
C LYS A 534 22.22 -4.53 -6.38
N PRO A 535 22.01 -4.98 -7.64
CA PRO A 535 20.95 -4.44 -8.47
C PRO A 535 19.55 -4.70 -7.87
N ALA A 536 19.33 -5.82 -7.19
CA ALA A 536 18.03 -6.19 -6.61
C ALA A 536 17.58 -5.33 -5.41
N ALA A 537 18.38 -4.33 -5.01
CA ALA A 537 18.01 -3.37 -3.97
C ALA A 537 16.99 -2.30 -4.42
N ALA A 538 16.79 -2.14 -5.74
CA ALA A 538 16.05 -1.02 -6.31
C ALA A 538 15.03 -1.42 -7.38
#